data_AF-A0A7S0LDH1-F1
#
_entry.id   AF-A0A7S0LDH1-F1
#
_cell.length_a   1.000
_cell.length_b   1.000
_cell.length_c   1.000
_cell.angle_alpha   90.00
_cell.angle_beta   90.00
_cell.angle_gamma   90.00
#
_symmetry.space_group_name_H-M   'P 1'
#
loop_
_entity.id
_entity.type
_entity.pdbx_description
1 polymer ?
#
loop_
_entity_poly.entity_id
_entity_poly.type
_entity_poly.pdbx_seq_one_letter_code
_entity_poly.pdbx_strand_id
1 'polypeptide(L)'
;VGFIIALTSFNVLADQGPKESYVHACLGCTVMAIGLFQPLNALLRPHLDMGGPRTQLRLLWELLHRGLGWSAIALSVGAISIGARLTLWTAEFGAAYGAAWAVNVGLGVGLLVHKWRTKRAEKDKDPEQ
;
A
#
# COMPACT_ATOMS: atom_id res chain seq x y z
N VAL A 1 15.17 0.89 -10.38
CA VAL A 1 15.61 0.36 -11.70
C VAL A 1 14.42 -0.06 -12.56
N GLY A 2 13.57 -1.00 -12.14
CA GLY A 2 12.42 -1.45 -12.95
C GLY A 2 11.44 -0.35 -13.39
N PHE A 3 11.09 0.59 -12.51
CA PHE A 3 10.24 1.73 -12.87
C PHE A 3 10.87 2.67 -13.91
N ILE A 4 12.18 2.92 -13.80
CA ILE A 4 12.92 3.74 -14.75
C ILE A 4 12.92 3.06 -16.12
N ILE A 5 13.22 1.76 -16.16
CA ILE A 5 13.16 0.95 -17.39
C ILE A 5 11.77 1.04 -18.02
N ALA A 6 10.71 0.93 -17.21
CA ALA A 6 9.34 1.01 -17.71
C ALA A 6 9.05 2.37 -18.38
N LEU A 7 9.45 3.48 -17.76
CA LEU A 7 9.23 4.82 -18.31
C LEU A 7 10.07 5.13 -19.55
N THR A 8 11.30 4.62 -19.63
CA THR A 8 12.19 4.90 -20.77
C THR A 8 11.97 3.95 -21.93
N SER A 9 11.45 2.74 -21.68
CA SER A 9 11.28 1.71 -22.71
C SER A 9 9.86 1.67 -23.26
N PHE A 10 8.86 2.10 -22.50
CA PHE A 10 7.46 2.15 -22.93
C PHE A 10 7.03 3.60 -23.08
N ASN A 11 6.87 4.07 -24.33
CA ASN A 11 6.42 5.43 -24.63
C ASN A 11 4.90 5.64 -24.37
N VAL A 12 4.34 4.97 -23.36
CA VAL A 12 2.88 4.89 -23.09
C VAL A 12 2.27 6.23 -22.68
N LEU A 13 3.10 7.19 -22.23
CA LEU A 13 2.62 8.51 -21.85
C LEU A 13 2.53 9.48 -23.05
N ALA A 14 3.30 9.26 -24.13
CA ALA A 14 3.27 10.10 -25.33
C ALA A 14 2.48 9.46 -26.47
N ASP A 15 2.53 8.14 -26.59
CA ASP A 15 1.69 7.36 -27.50
C ASP A 15 0.53 6.75 -26.71
N GLN A 16 -0.62 7.41 -26.77
CA GLN A 16 -1.84 6.96 -26.08
C GLN A 16 -2.43 5.76 -26.82
N GLY A 17 -1.81 4.59 -26.64
CA GLY A 17 -2.32 3.30 -27.10
C GLY A 17 -3.69 2.96 -26.48
N PRO A 18 -4.01 1.67 -26.23
CA PRO A 18 -5.27 1.32 -25.58
C PRO A 18 -5.48 2.13 -24.29
N LYS A 19 -6.69 2.68 -24.10
CA LYS A 19 -7.05 3.53 -22.95
C LYS A 19 -6.63 2.92 -21.60
N GLU A 20 -6.71 1.60 -21.49
CA GLU A 20 -6.31 0.85 -20.30
C GLU A 20 -4.81 0.95 -19.99
N SER A 21 -3.94 0.94 -21.01
CA SER A 21 -2.48 1.10 -20.85
C SER A 21 -2.13 2.49 -20.32
N TYR A 22 -2.80 3.53 -20.83
CA TYR A 22 -2.60 4.90 -20.35
C TYR A 22 -3.06 5.05 -18.89
N VAL A 23 -4.25 4.53 -18.55
CA VAL A 23 -4.76 4.55 -17.17
C VAL A 23 -3.84 3.77 -16.22
N HIS A 24 -3.38 2.59 -16.63
CA HIS A 24 -2.40 1.80 -15.86
C HIS A 24 -1.11 2.58 -15.61
N ALA A 25 -0.56 3.22 -16.64
CA ALA A 25 0.66 4.02 -16.53
C ALA A 25 0.48 5.21 -15.58
N CYS A 26 -0.63 5.95 -15.68
CA CYS A 26 -0.92 7.06 -14.77
C CYS A 26 -1.01 6.58 -13.31
N LEU A 27 -1.78 5.53 -13.04
CA LEU A 27 -1.91 4.97 -11.69
C LEU A 27 -0.57 4.46 -11.15
N GLY A 28 0.19 3.74 -11.98
CA GLY A 28 1.52 3.24 -11.62
C GLY A 28 2.49 4.36 -11.28
N CYS A 29 2.49 5.45 -12.06
CA CYS A 29 3.32 6.63 -11.78
C CYS A 29 2.90 7.33 -10.48
N THR A 30 1.60 7.51 -10.25
CA THR A 30 1.09 8.12 -9.02
C THR A 30 1.46 7.29 -7.79
N VAL A 31 1.24 5.97 -7.83
CA VAL A 31 1.58 5.06 -6.73
C VAL A 31 3.09 5.08 -6.47
N MET A 32 3.91 5.03 -7.52
CA MET A 32 5.37 5.07 -7.38
C MET A 32 5.84 6.39 -6.79
N ALA A 33 5.31 7.53 -7.26
CA ALA A 33 5.65 8.84 -6.73
C ALA A 33 5.31 8.93 -5.23
N ILE A 34 4.09 8.55 -4.85
CA ILE A 34 3.69 8.53 -3.43
C ILE A 34 4.63 7.61 -2.64
N GLY A 35 4.89 6.40 -3.12
CA GLY A 35 5.76 5.42 -2.46
C GLY A 35 7.19 5.92 -2.25
N LEU A 36 7.78 6.59 -3.23
CA LEU A 36 9.11 7.20 -3.13
C LEU A 36 9.15 8.39 -2.17
N PHE A 37 8.05 9.15 -2.08
CA PHE A 37 7.93 10.23 -1.11
C PHE A 37 7.70 9.73 0.32
N GLN A 38 7.27 8.48 0.54
CA GLN A 38 7.06 7.96 1.90
C GLN A 38 8.36 7.95 2.75
N PRO A 39 9.50 7.39 2.28
CA PRO A 39 10.77 7.47 3.01
C PRO A 39 11.28 8.90 3.21
N LEU A 40 11.16 9.75 2.19
CA LEU A 40 11.57 11.16 2.30
C LEU A 40 10.75 11.90 3.36
N ASN A 41 9.43 11.70 3.37
CA ASN A 41 8.54 12.25 4.39
C ASN A 41 8.85 11.68 5.77
N ALA A 42 9.26 10.42 5.89
CA ALA A 42 9.67 9.81 7.15
C ALA A 42 10.97 10.44 7.72
N LEU A 43 11.90 10.88 6.86
CA LEU A 43 13.08 11.63 7.28
C LEU A 43 12.75 13.05 7.73
N LEU A 44 11.77 13.70 7.09
CA LEU A 44 11.28 15.03 7.46
C LEU A 44 10.28 15.02 8.62
N ARG A 45 10.08 13.87 9.26
CA ARG A 45 9.14 13.67 10.36
C ARG A 45 9.48 14.65 11.50
N PRO A 46 8.56 15.55 11.89
CA PRO A 46 8.77 16.43 13.03
C PRO A 46 9.05 15.62 14.30
N HIS A 47 10.23 15.80 14.88
CA HIS A 47 10.62 15.17 16.14
C HIS A 47 9.93 15.89 17.29
N LEU A 48 9.40 15.10 18.23
CA LEU A 48 8.87 15.63 19.48
C LEU A 48 10.01 15.63 20.50
N ASP A 49 10.11 16.69 21.30
CA ASP A 49 10.90 16.65 22.52
C ASP A 49 10.26 15.62 23.45
N MET A 50 11.09 14.78 24.08
CA MET A 50 10.65 13.68 24.94
C MET A 50 9.71 14.20 26.04
N GLY A 51 8.41 13.94 25.90
CA GLY A 51 7.37 14.36 26.86
C GLY A 51 6.59 15.63 26.50
N GLY A 52 6.90 16.28 25.37
CA GLY A 52 6.16 17.47 24.91
C GLY A 52 4.81 17.15 24.25
N PRO A 53 3.85 18.10 24.24
CA PRO A 53 2.57 17.93 23.54
C PRO A 53 2.79 17.76 22.04
N ARG A 54 1.91 16.98 21.38
CA ARG A 54 1.94 16.82 19.92
C ARG A 54 1.76 18.17 19.25
N THR A 55 2.73 18.60 18.45
CA THR A 55 2.61 19.84 17.66
C THR A 55 1.55 19.67 16.57
N GLN A 56 0.92 20.77 16.14
CA GLN A 56 -0.03 20.73 15.02
C GLN A 56 0.63 20.22 13.73
N LEU A 57 1.90 20.56 13.53
CA LEU A 57 2.72 20.06 12.42
C LEU A 57 2.89 18.53 12.47
N ARG A 58 3.10 17.98 13.66
CA ARG A 58 3.20 16.53 13.89
C ARG A 58 1.90 15.82 13.50
N LEU A 59 0.75 16.38 13.91
CA LEU A 59 -0.57 15.82 13.60
C LEU A 59 -0.86 15.87 12.11
N LEU A 60 -0.58 17.00 11.46
CA LEU A 60 -0.72 17.14 10.01
C LEU A 60 0.16 16.14 9.26
N TRP A 61 1.42 15.99 9.68
CA TRP A 61 2.34 15.02 9.09
C TRP A 61 1.80 13.58 9.25
N GLU A 62 1.30 13.21 10.44
CA GLU A 62 0.73 11.87 10.68
C GLU A 62 -0.49 11.62 9.79
N LEU A 63 -1.36 12.61 9.62
CA LEU A 63 -2.53 12.52 8.76
C LEU A 63 -2.14 12.36 7.29
N LEU A 64 -1.22 13.19 6.79
CA LEU A 64 -0.76 13.14 5.40
C LEU A 64 0.01 11.86 5.11
N HIS A 65 0.98 11.49 5.94
CA HIS A 65 1.79 10.29 5.77
C HIS A 65 0.91 9.03 5.76
N ARG A 66 0.03 8.89 6.76
CA ARG A 66 -0.88 7.75 6.87
C ARG A 66 -1.91 7.76 5.74
N GLY A 67 -2.52 8.91 5.44
CA GLY A 67 -3.51 9.06 4.38
C GLY A 67 -2.95 8.67 3.02
N LEU A 68 -1.82 9.26 2.63
CA LEU A 68 -1.11 8.95 1.39
C LEU A 68 -0.69 7.47 1.33
N GLY A 69 -0.29 6.86 2.45
CA GLY A 69 0.04 5.44 2.51
C GLY A 69 -1.17 4.56 2.17
N TRP A 70 -2.32 4.80 2.78
CA TRP A 70 -3.55 4.06 2.48
C TRP A 70 -4.05 4.32 1.06
N SER A 71 -4.00 5.56 0.58
CA SER A 71 -4.34 5.89 -0.80
C SER A 71 -3.43 5.17 -1.81
N ALA A 72 -2.13 5.11 -1.56
CA ALA A 72 -1.19 4.39 -2.42
C ALA A 72 -1.50 2.89 -2.48
N ILE A 73 -1.84 2.27 -1.35
CA ILE A 73 -2.27 0.87 -1.31
C ILE A 73 -3.55 0.70 -2.16
N ALA A 74 -4.58 1.52 -1.95
CA ALA A 74 -5.84 1.41 -2.70
C ALA A 74 -5.63 1.59 -4.22
N LEU A 75 -4.84 2.58 -4.63
CA LEU A 75 -4.52 2.84 -6.04
C LEU A 75 -3.68 1.71 -6.64
N SER A 76 -2.78 1.09 -5.86
CA SER A 76 -1.95 -0.02 -6.33
C SER A 76 -2.78 -1.26 -6.71
N VAL A 77 -3.86 -1.54 -5.98
CA VAL A 77 -4.80 -2.63 -6.33
C VAL A 77 -5.39 -2.41 -7.71
N GLY A 78 -5.83 -1.18 -8.02
CA GLY A 78 -6.35 -0.80 -9.33
C GLY A 78 -5.28 -0.91 -10.41
N ALA A 79 -4.09 -0.37 -10.16
CA ALA A 79 -2.97 -0.41 -11.09
C ALA A 79 -2.59 -1.86 -11.47
N ILE A 80 -2.45 -2.75 -10.48
CA ILE A 80 -2.13 -4.17 -10.70
C ILE A 80 -3.27 -4.88 -11.42
N SER A 81 -4.52 -4.60 -11.06
CA SER A 81 -5.68 -5.27 -11.70
C SER A 81 -5.84 -4.90 -13.17
N ILE A 82 -5.55 -3.66 -13.55
CA ILE A 82 -5.54 -3.24 -14.97
C ILE A 82 -4.32 -3.85 -15.66
N GLY A 83 -3.13 -3.78 -15.04
CA GLY A 83 -1.91 -4.37 -15.58
C GLY A 83 -2.04 -5.87 -15.87
N ALA A 84 -2.71 -6.62 -14.98
CA ALA A 84 -3.00 -8.04 -15.14
C ALA A 84 -3.72 -8.35 -16.46
N ARG A 85 -4.68 -7.51 -16.85
CA ARG A 85 -5.48 -7.67 -18.08
C ARG A 85 -4.73 -7.27 -19.34
N LEU A 86 -3.69 -6.45 -19.22
CA LEU A 86 -2.85 -6.00 -20.32
C LEU A 86 -1.74 -6.99 -20.66
N THR A 87 -1.49 -7.99 -19.80
CA THR A 87 -0.48 -9.01 -20.05
C THR A 87 -0.97 -10.07 -21.04
N LEU A 88 -0.05 -10.74 -21.74
CA LEU A 88 -0.39 -11.91 -22.59
C LEU A 88 -0.76 -13.16 -21.77
N TRP A 89 -0.55 -13.13 -20.45
CA TRP A 89 -0.69 -14.25 -19.50
C TRP A 89 -1.76 -13.93 -18.44
N THR A 90 -2.91 -13.44 -18.90
CA THR A 90 -3.95 -12.87 -18.03
C THR A 90 -4.46 -13.88 -17.00
N ALA A 91 -4.62 -15.15 -17.38
CA ALA A 91 -5.14 -16.20 -16.52
C ALA A 91 -4.13 -16.58 -15.42
N GLU A 92 -2.87 -16.78 -15.79
CA GLU A 92 -1.80 -17.15 -14.87
C GLU A 92 -1.50 -16.01 -13.89
N PHE A 93 -1.38 -14.78 -14.41
CA PHE A 93 -1.14 -13.61 -13.59
C PHE A 93 -2.34 -13.32 -12.67
N GLY A 94 -3.57 -13.48 -13.18
CA GLY A 94 -4.79 -13.37 -12.39
C GLY A 94 -4.87 -14.39 -11.26
N ALA A 95 -4.52 -15.65 -11.53
CA ALA A 95 -4.47 -16.70 -10.52
C ALA A 95 -3.40 -16.42 -9.46
N ALA A 96 -2.20 -16.02 -9.87
CA ALA A 96 -1.12 -15.64 -8.95
C ALA A 96 -1.50 -14.44 -8.07
N TYR A 97 -2.14 -13.43 -8.66
CA TYR A 97 -2.63 -12.26 -7.95
C TYR A 97 -3.73 -12.61 -6.95
N GLY A 98 -4.69 -13.46 -7.33
CA GLY A 98 -5.73 -13.98 -6.44
C GLY A 98 -5.15 -14.80 -5.28
N ALA A 99 -4.17 -15.66 -5.55
CA ALA A 99 -3.48 -16.43 -4.53
C ALA A 99 -2.74 -15.53 -3.52
N ALA A 100 -2.07 -14.47 -4.00
CA ALA A 100 -1.42 -13.49 -3.14
C ALA A 100 -2.42 -12.80 -2.20
N TRP A 101 -3.60 -12.42 -2.69
CA TRP A 101 -4.66 -11.88 -1.84
C TRP A 101 -5.16 -12.87 -0.80
N ALA A 102 -5.41 -14.12 -1.20
CA ALA A 102 -5.85 -15.17 -0.28
C ALA A 102 -4.85 -15.39 0.87
N VAL A 103 -3.55 -15.39 0.57
CA VAL A 103 -2.49 -15.49 1.59
C VAL A 103 -2.50 -14.29 2.52
N ASN A 104 -2.54 -13.06 2.00
CA ASN A 104 -2.52 -11.84 2.83
C ASN A 104 -3.76 -11.74 3.74
N VAL A 105 -4.94 -12.03 3.22
CA VAL A 105 -6.19 -12.05 3.99
C VAL A 105 -6.15 -13.17 5.03
N GLY A 106 -5.73 -14.37 4.65
CA GLY A 106 -5.60 -15.51 5.56
C GLY A 106 -4.66 -15.23 6.72
N LEU A 107 -3.48 -14.66 6.46
CA LEU A 107 -2.54 -14.21 7.49
C LEU A 107 -3.16 -13.14 8.39
N GLY A 108 -3.82 -12.13 7.82
CA GLY A 108 -4.48 -11.07 8.57
C GLY A 108 -5.55 -11.60 9.53
N VAL A 109 -6.44 -12.46 9.04
CA VAL A 109 -7.47 -13.11 9.87
C VAL A 109 -6.84 -14.01 10.93
N GLY A 110 -5.84 -14.80 10.57
CA GLY A 110 -5.12 -15.67 11.51
C GLY A 110 -4.49 -14.90 12.67
N LEU A 111 -3.84 -13.77 12.39
CA LEU A 111 -3.26 -12.89 13.41
C LEU A 111 -4.32 -12.24 14.30
N LEU A 112 -5.47 -11.84 13.73
CA LEU A 112 -6.58 -11.30 14.51
C LEU A 112 -7.18 -12.35 15.46
N VAL A 113 -7.39 -13.57 14.97
CA VAL A 113 -7.88 -14.69 15.78
C VAL A 113 -6.87 -15.03 16.87
N HIS A 114 -5.58 -15.10 16.54
CA HIS A 114 -4.53 -15.33 17.53
C HIS A 114 -4.55 -14.27 18.65
N LYS A 115 -4.58 -12.99 18.28
CA LYS A 115 -4.65 -11.87 19.22
C LYS A 115 -5.93 -11.87 20.07
N TRP A 116 -7.06 -12.25 19.49
CA TRP A 116 -8.32 -12.37 20.24
C TRP A 116 -8.24 -13.50 21.26
N ARG A 117 -7.67 -14.66 20.89
CA ARG A 117 -7.49 -15.81 21.78
C ARG A 117 -6.54 -15.50 22.93
N THR A 118 -5.42 -14.81 22.69
CA THR A 118 -4.48 -14.45 23.77
C THR A 118 -5.11 -13.49 24.77
N LYS A 119 -5.79 -12.44 24.30
CA LYS A 119 -6.51 -11.51 25.17
C LYS A 119 -7.59 -12.18 26.01
N ARG A 120 -8.33 -13.14 25.43
CA ARG A 120 -9.34 -13.89 26.17
C ARG A 120 -8.70 -14.75 27.25
N ALA A 121 -7.60 -15.44 26.94
CA ALA A 121 -6.86 -16.25 27.90
C ALA A 121 -6.21 -15.42 29.03
N GLU A 122 -5.84 -14.16 28.77
CA GLU A 122 -5.40 -13.22 29.82
C GLU A 122 -6.56 -12.83 30.74
N LYS A 123 -7.73 -12.50 30.16
CA LYS A 123 -8.93 -12.14 30.95
C LYS A 123 -9.42 -13.31 31.82
N ASP A 124 -9.36 -14.53 31.30
CA ASP A 124 -9.77 -15.73 32.05
C ASP A 124 -8.81 -16.06 33.22
N LYS A 125 -7.60 -15.47 33.27
CA LYS A 125 -6.62 -15.61 34.36
C LYS A 125 -6.76 -14.58 35.48
N ASP A 126 -7.51 -13.50 35.26
CA ASP A 126 -7.75 -12.44 36.24
C ASP A 126 -9.26 -12.24 36.47
N PRO A 127 -9.94 -13.18 37.16
CA PRO A 127 -11.39 -13.14 37.34
C PRO A 127 -11.88 -12.10 38.38
N GLU A 128 -10.99 -11.34 39.04
CA GLU A 128 -11.32 -10.44 40.17
C GLU A 128 -11.18 -8.92 39.88
N GLN A 129 -11.09 -8.49 38.62
CA GLN A 129 -11.29 -7.08 38.21
C GLN A 129 -12.51 -6.89 37.31
#